data_AF-A0A522HJI7-F1
#
_entry.id   AF-A0A522HJI7-F1
#
_cell.length_a   1.000
_cell.length_b   1.000
_cell.length_c   1.000
_cell.angle_alpha   90.00
_cell.angle_beta   90.00
_cell.angle_gamma   90.00
#
_symmetry.space_group_name_H-M   'P 1'
#
loop_
_entity.id
_entity.type
_entity.pdbx_description
1 polymer ?
#
loop_
_entity_poly.entity_id
_entity_poly.type
_entity_poly.pdbx_seq_one_letter_code
_entity_poly.pdbx_strand_id
1 'polypeptide(L)'
;QPENAAPNIPRIDTGVEITHGSVVRGNEVLLDNLSLRAGSLVSGQPFPLNVTATAAGVPWWLQLSATPRIKGNTLQLDNISLHLSQAGNMTMALNGRAHWHGAADAAASLAGTFNRAAAGQYDISLVLTPANQNNPLLLVLKLDGPGSHANLRLPPLALARWWGQLVDPQGQPLAVPPGSGRAQFDTIDVGGVHIEGLTMQAGDGVPAAVGTSATPAVPVASK
;
A
#
# COMPACT_ATOMS: atom_id res chain seq x y z
N GLN A 1 -4.86 26.13 -14.26
CA GLN A 1 -3.40 25.92 -14.11
C GLN A 1 -2.87 25.65 -15.52
N PRO A 2 -1.82 26.33 -16.01
CA PRO A 2 -1.39 26.11 -17.39
C PRO A 2 -0.86 24.68 -17.52
N GLU A 3 -1.32 23.96 -18.54
CA GLU A 3 -1.01 22.54 -18.84
C GLU A 3 0.45 22.27 -19.25
N ASN A 4 1.37 23.20 -18.99
CA ASN A 4 2.75 23.15 -19.50
C ASN A 4 3.81 23.64 -18.50
N ALA A 5 3.47 23.77 -17.21
CA ALA A 5 4.46 24.00 -16.18
C ALA A 5 5.22 22.70 -15.92
N ALA A 6 6.55 22.73 -16.03
CA ALA A 6 7.41 21.60 -15.67
C ALA A 6 7.03 21.05 -14.28
N PRO A 7 6.88 19.72 -14.09
CA PRO A 7 6.66 19.13 -12.78
C PRO A 7 7.74 19.63 -11.82
N ASN A 8 7.32 20.29 -10.75
CA ASN A 8 8.23 20.72 -9.71
C ASN A 8 8.64 19.48 -8.90
N ILE A 9 9.77 18.88 -9.26
CA ILE A 9 10.33 17.75 -8.51
C ILE A 9 10.78 18.31 -7.14
N PRO A 10 10.26 17.76 -6.02
CA PRO A 10 10.66 18.20 -4.70
C PRO A 10 12.19 18.10 -4.53
N ARG A 11 12.76 19.06 -3.79
CA ARG A 11 14.18 19.06 -3.44
C ARG A 11 14.36 19.07 -1.93
N ILE A 12 15.41 18.41 -1.48
CA ILE A 12 15.87 18.44 -0.09
C ILE A 12 17.35 18.73 -0.14
N ASP A 13 17.75 19.97 0.17
CA ASP A 13 19.14 20.41 -0.02
C ASP A 13 20.05 19.86 1.09
N THR A 14 19.59 19.85 2.34
CA THR A 14 20.41 19.50 3.53
C THR A 14 19.93 18.29 4.33
N GLY A 15 18.75 17.77 4.03
CA GLY A 15 18.09 16.72 4.81
C GLY A 15 16.93 17.25 5.67
N VAL A 16 16.21 16.31 6.30
CA VAL A 16 15.09 16.57 7.21
C VAL A 16 15.23 15.66 8.42
N GLU A 17 15.06 16.21 9.62
CA GLU A 17 14.99 15.44 10.86
C GLU A 17 13.71 15.80 11.64
N ILE A 18 12.98 14.77 12.04
CA ILE A 18 11.84 14.83 12.96
C ILE A 18 12.15 13.86 14.10
N THR A 19 11.93 14.28 15.34
CA THR A 19 12.12 13.46 16.54
C THR A 19 10.94 13.64 17.47
N HIS A 20 10.51 12.56 18.14
CA HIS A 20 9.38 12.57 19.08
C HIS A 20 8.08 13.11 18.47
N GLY A 21 7.86 12.85 17.18
CA GLY A 21 6.62 13.20 16.50
C GLY A 21 5.50 12.22 16.84
N SER A 22 4.27 12.63 16.53
CA SER A 22 3.11 11.77 16.56
C SER A 22 2.22 12.03 15.35
N VAL A 23 1.53 10.98 14.90
CA VAL A 23 0.47 11.08 13.89
C VAL A 23 -0.83 10.77 14.61
N VAL A 24 -1.74 11.73 14.60
CA VAL A 24 -3.02 11.64 15.32
C VAL A 24 -4.20 11.77 14.37
N ARG A 25 -5.33 11.16 14.73
CA ARG A 25 -6.62 11.32 14.06
C ARG A 25 -7.68 11.64 15.10
N GLY A 26 -8.18 12.87 15.09
CA GLY A 26 -9.04 13.36 16.17
C GLY A 26 -8.31 13.20 17.50
N ASN A 27 -8.82 12.33 18.38
CA ASN A 27 -8.23 12.04 19.68
C ASN A 27 -7.46 10.71 19.73
N GLU A 28 -7.33 10.01 18.61
CA GLU A 28 -6.62 8.74 18.50
C GLU A 28 -5.18 8.96 18.04
N VAL A 29 -4.21 8.34 18.74
CA VAL A 29 -2.81 8.32 18.31
C VAL A 29 -2.60 7.13 17.38
N LEU A 30 -2.31 7.39 16.12
CA LEU A 30 -2.05 6.36 15.09
C LEU A 30 -0.60 5.91 15.13
N LEU A 31 0.32 6.86 15.23
CA LEU A 31 1.75 6.64 15.39
C LEU A 31 2.27 7.52 16.52
N ASP A 32 3.04 6.94 17.41
CA ASP A 32 3.74 7.62 18.50
C ASP A 32 5.25 7.42 18.38
N ASN A 33 6.03 8.24 19.10
CA ASN A 33 7.50 8.19 19.10
C ASN A 33 8.10 8.17 17.68
N LEU A 34 7.48 8.93 16.76
CA LEU A 34 7.92 9.03 15.39
C LEU A 34 9.27 9.75 15.33
N SER A 35 10.27 9.09 14.75
CA SER A 35 11.48 9.74 14.28
C SER A 35 11.63 9.50 12.79
N LEU A 36 11.98 10.56 12.06
CA LEU A 36 12.24 10.53 10.62
C LEU A 36 13.56 11.24 10.37
N ARG A 37 14.45 10.61 9.61
CA ARG A 37 15.71 11.19 9.14
C ARG A 37 15.84 10.95 7.65
N ALA A 38 15.75 12.02 6.87
CA ALA A 38 15.98 12.02 5.43
C ALA A 38 17.28 12.76 5.12
N GLY A 39 18.09 12.22 4.21
CA GLY A 39 19.27 12.91 3.67
C GLY A 39 18.90 13.91 2.58
N SER A 40 19.92 14.43 1.88
CA SER A 40 19.71 15.32 0.74
C SER A 40 19.19 14.55 -0.48
N LEU A 41 18.20 15.13 -1.16
CA LEU A 41 17.63 14.59 -2.39
C LEU A 41 18.31 15.25 -3.59
N VAL A 42 19.51 14.76 -3.92
CA VAL A 42 20.38 15.31 -4.97
C VAL A 42 20.59 14.28 -6.08
N SER A 43 20.40 14.70 -7.33
CA SER A 43 20.58 13.84 -8.50
C SER A 43 21.97 13.18 -8.52
N GLY A 44 22.01 11.86 -8.67
CA GLY A 44 23.21 11.03 -8.71
C GLY A 44 23.78 10.61 -7.35
N GLN A 45 23.26 11.11 -6.24
CA GLN A 45 23.73 10.76 -4.89
C GLN A 45 22.74 9.87 -4.16
N PRO A 46 23.17 8.85 -3.41
CA PRO A 46 22.26 8.04 -2.60
C PRO A 46 21.46 8.91 -1.62
N PHE A 47 20.14 8.79 -1.66
CA PHE A 47 19.19 9.40 -0.75
C PHE A 47 18.79 8.38 0.32
N PRO A 48 19.22 8.54 1.58
CA PRO A 48 18.76 7.72 2.70
C PRO A 48 17.51 8.32 3.35
N LEU A 49 16.57 7.46 3.75
CA LEU A 49 15.44 7.79 4.60
C LEU A 49 15.32 6.69 5.67
N ASN A 50 15.31 7.08 6.93
CA ASN A 50 15.04 6.20 8.06
C ASN A 50 13.83 6.74 8.82
N VAL A 51 12.90 5.85 9.15
CA VAL A 51 11.72 6.16 9.95
C VAL A 51 11.56 5.11 11.03
N THR A 52 11.34 5.56 12.26
CA THR A 52 10.97 4.70 13.38
C THR A 52 9.70 5.23 14.00
N ALA A 53 8.79 4.36 14.40
CA ALA A 53 7.54 4.76 15.06
C ALA A 53 7.01 3.63 15.92
N THR A 54 6.04 3.93 16.77
CA THR A 54 5.26 2.94 17.51
C THR A 54 3.81 3.04 17.06
N ALA A 55 3.23 1.93 16.57
CA ALA A 55 1.83 1.86 16.19
C ALA A 55 1.12 0.86 17.11
N ALA A 56 0.08 1.29 17.82
CA ALA A 56 -0.63 0.46 18.81
C ALA A 56 0.31 -0.26 19.80
N GLY A 57 1.35 0.44 20.28
CA GLY A 57 2.36 -0.12 21.20
C GLY A 57 3.43 -0.99 20.56
N VAL A 58 3.36 -1.27 19.25
CA VAL A 58 4.33 -2.11 18.54
C VAL A 58 5.34 -1.24 17.77
N PRO A 59 6.66 -1.41 17.99
CA PRO A 59 7.67 -0.70 17.23
C PRO A 59 7.72 -1.08 15.74
N TRP A 60 7.93 -0.07 14.91
CA TRP A 60 8.09 -0.14 13.46
C TRP A 60 9.38 0.57 13.03
N TRP A 61 10.06 -0.02 12.05
CA TRP A 61 11.22 0.56 11.39
C TRP A 61 11.07 0.48 9.88
N LEU A 62 11.29 1.61 9.21
CA LEU A 62 11.39 1.70 7.76
C LEU A 62 12.74 2.33 7.39
N GLN A 63 13.46 1.69 6.49
CA GLN A 63 14.66 2.20 5.87
C GLN A 63 14.46 2.17 4.36
N LEU A 64 14.68 3.30 3.72
CA LEU A 64 14.64 3.46 2.28
C LEU A 64 15.97 4.06 1.84
N SER A 65 16.56 3.49 0.79
CA SER A 65 17.62 4.15 0.03
C SER A 65 17.27 4.10 -1.45
N ALA A 66 17.61 5.16 -2.18
CA ALA A 66 17.49 5.20 -3.63
C ALA A 66 18.51 6.18 -4.20
N THR A 67 18.92 6.01 -5.46
CA THR A 67 19.74 6.97 -6.19
C THR A 67 18.84 7.74 -7.16
N PRO A 68 18.39 8.96 -6.83
CA PRO A 68 17.59 9.76 -7.72
C PRO A 68 18.43 10.21 -8.92
N ARG A 69 17.83 10.24 -10.10
CA ARG A 69 18.36 10.88 -11.30
C ARG A 69 17.28 11.81 -11.83
N ILE A 70 17.55 13.08 -11.73
CA ILE A 70 16.65 14.14 -12.19
C ILE A 70 17.19 14.62 -13.54
N LYS A 71 16.40 14.41 -14.60
CA LYS A 71 16.70 14.89 -15.96
C LYS A 71 15.47 15.59 -16.52
N GLY A 72 15.56 16.92 -16.66
CA GLY A 72 14.41 17.75 -17.04
C GLY A 72 13.25 17.51 -16.07
N ASN A 73 12.14 17.01 -16.61
CA ASN A 73 10.88 16.78 -15.89
C ASN A 73 10.72 15.34 -15.37
N THR A 74 11.74 14.49 -15.55
CA THR A 74 11.71 13.08 -15.13
C THR A 74 12.51 12.89 -13.86
N LEU A 75 11.89 12.27 -12.86
CA LEU A 75 12.54 11.68 -11.69
C LEU A 75 12.67 10.17 -11.93
N GLN A 76 13.89 9.68 -12.04
CA GLN A 76 14.18 8.25 -11.95
C GLN A 76 14.76 7.96 -10.58
N LEU A 77 14.36 6.85 -9.96
CA LEU A 77 14.91 6.32 -8.73
C LEU A 77 15.54 4.98 -9.06
N ASP A 78 16.87 4.94 -9.14
CA ASP A 78 17.64 3.71 -9.30
C ASP A 78 17.99 3.12 -7.93
N ASN A 79 18.32 1.83 -7.90
CA ASN A 79 18.81 1.15 -6.70
C ASN A 79 17.93 1.38 -5.47
N ILE A 80 16.60 1.34 -5.66
CA ILE A 80 15.68 1.40 -4.54
C ILE A 80 15.94 0.17 -3.68
N SER A 81 16.20 0.39 -2.40
CA SER A 81 16.24 -0.63 -1.36
C SER A 81 15.32 -0.15 -0.25
N LEU A 82 14.27 -0.94 0.02
CA LEU A 82 13.25 -0.65 1.01
C LEU A 82 13.19 -1.80 1.99
N HIS A 83 13.46 -1.50 3.25
CA HIS A 83 13.33 -2.42 4.36
C HIS A 83 12.25 -1.90 5.30
N LEU A 84 11.27 -2.74 5.62
CA LEU A 84 10.22 -2.45 6.58
C LEU A 84 10.18 -3.59 7.59
N SER A 85 10.08 -3.26 8.87
CA SER A 85 9.94 -4.27 9.92
C SER A 85 9.02 -3.79 11.02
N GLN A 86 8.30 -4.74 11.59
CA GLN A 86 7.51 -4.58 12.79
C GLN A 86 8.04 -5.59 13.82
N ALA A 87 8.31 -5.12 15.04
CA ALA A 87 8.91 -5.94 16.08
C ALA A 87 8.16 -7.27 16.28
N GLY A 88 8.88 -8.39 16.10
CA GLY A 88 8.38 -9.74 16.36
C GLY A 88 7.31 -10.28 15.40
N ASN A 89 6.88 -9.52 14.41
CA ASN A 89 5.73 -9.90 13.58
C ASN A 89 6.04 -10.00 12.08
N MET A 90 6.75 -9.02 11.53
CA MET A 90 6.93 -8.88 10.09
C MET A 90 8.28 -8.27 9.74
N THR A 91 8.88 -8.75 8.65
CA THR A 91 9.95 -8.06 7.93
C THR A 91 9.68 -8.08 6.43
N MET A 92 10.05 -7.03 5.72
CA MET A 92 9.93 -6.92 4.27
C MET A 92 11.18 -6.26 3.73
N ALA A 93 11.73 -6.83 2.66
CA ALA A 93 12.87 -6.28 1.93
C ALA A 93 12.51 -6.26 0.45
N LEU A 94 12.49 -5.08 -0.14
CA LEU A 94 12.15 -4.84 -1.55
C LEU A 94 13.30 -4.10 -2.21
N ASN A 95 13.65 -4.52 -3.43
CA ASN A 95 14.63 -3.84 -4.24
C ASN A 95 14.07 -3.54 -5.63
N GLY A 96 14.53 -2.47 -6.25
CA GLY A 96 14.20 -2.20 -7.64
C GLY A 96 14.40 -0.76 -8.08
N ARG A 97 13.46 -0.26 -8.87
CA ARG A 97 13.55 1.06 -9.51
C ARG A 97 12.18 1.67 -9.76
N ALA A 98 12.16 2.99 -9.90
CA ALA A 98 10.97 3.73 -10.30
C ALA A 98 11.32 4.86 -11.27
N HIS A 99 10.34 5.28 -12.05
CA HIS A 99 10.41 6.49 -12.85
C HIS A 99 9.08 7.24 -12.76
N TRP A 100 9.18 8.56 -12.78
CA TRP A 100 8.05 9.46 -12.74
C TRP A 100 8.31 10.63 -13.66
N HIS A 101 7.38 10.89 -14.55
CA HIS A 101 7.41 11.99 -15.50
C HIS A 101 6.15 12.87 -15.40
N GLY A 102 5.49 12.84 -14.23
CA GLY A 102 4.31 13.65 -13.95
C GLY A 102 3.01 12.84 -13.87
N ALA A 103 2.12 13.23 -12.96
CA ALA A 103 0.78 12.68 -12.78
C ALA A 103 0.73 11.13 -12.88
N ALA A 104 0.08 10.60 -13.92
CA ALA A 104 -0.14 9.18 -14.17
C ALA A 104 0.93 8.53 -15.08
N ASP A 105 1.94 9.28 -15.53
CA ASP A 105 3.14 8.74 -16.18
C ASP A 105 4.17 8.37 -15.12
N ALA A 106 3.88 7.25 -14.45
CA ALA A 106 4.69 6.69 -13.39
C ALA A 106 4.83 5.18 -13.60
N ALA A 107 6.05 4.66 -13.45
CA ALA A 107 6.25 3.23 -13.34
C ALA A 107 7.22 2.88 -12.23
N ALA A 108 7.07 1.68 -11.69
CA ALA A 108 7.93 1.15 -10.67
C ALA A 108 7.98 -0.36 -10.81
N SER A 109 9.11 -0.94 -10.45
CA SER A 109 9.27 -2.39 -10.33
C SER A 109 10.07 -2.62 -9.07
N LEU A 110 9.44 -3.22 -8.06
CA LEU A 110 10.05 -3.62 -6.80
C LEU A 110 9.79 -5.10 -6.60
N ALA A 111 10.79 -5.84 -6.15
CA ALA A 111 10.64 -7.25 -5.82
C ALA A 111 11.54 -7.61 -4.63
N GLY A 112 11.16 -8.65 -3.91
CA GLY A 112 11.95 -9.18 -2.80
C GLY A 112 11.11 -10.08 -1.92
N THR A 113 11.33 -9.99 -0.61
CA THR A 113 10.79 -10.96 0.34
C THR A 113 9.97 -10.28 1.42
N PHE A 114 8.90 -10.93 1.83
CA PHE A 114 8.08 -10.57 2.97
C PHE A 114 8.02 -11.78 3.91
N ASN A 115 8.48 -11.63 5.15
CA ASN A 115 8.47 -12.69 6.15
C ASN A 115 7.53 -12.30 7.29
N ARG A 116 6.64 -13.23 7.66
CA ARG A 116 5.70 -13.10 8.75
C ARG A 116 5.97 -14.21 9.77
N ALA A 117 6.12 -13.85 11.04
CA ALA A 117 6.59 -14.74 12.10
C ALA A 117 5.82 -16.08 12.19
N ALA A 118 4.51 -16.07 11.93
CA ALA A 118 3.65 -17.25 12.01
C ALA A 118 3.34 -17.93 10.65
N ALA A 119 3.73 -17.33 9.52
CA ALA A 119 3.31 -17.81 8.19
C ALA A 119 4.46 -18.03 7.20
N GLY A 120 5.70 -17.75 7.63
CA GLY A 120 6.89 -17.98 6.83
C GLY A 120 7.21 -16.84 5.87
N GLN A 121 8.07 -17.15 4.91
CA GLN A 121 8.57 -16.20 3.92
C GLN A 121 7.78 -16.32 2.62
N TYR A 122 7.49 -15.16 2.04
CA TYR A 122 6.81 -14.97 0.78
C TYR A 122 7.71 -14.17 -0.16
N ASP A 123 7.66 -14.51 -1.44
CA ASP A 123 8.15 -13.65 -2.51
C ASP A 123 7.08 -12.61 -2.81
N ILE A 124 7.50 -11.35 -2.91
CA ILE A 124 6.62 -10.22 -3.20
C ILE A 124 7.14 -9.46 -4.41
N SER A 125 6.24 -9.06 -5.30
CA SER A 125 6.56 -8.13 -6.38
C SER A 125 5.47 -7.07 -6.55
N LEU A 126 5.91 -5.85 -6.83
CA LEU A 126 5.10 -4.67 -7.07
C LEU A 126 5.51 -4.09 -8.42
N VAL A 127 4.59 -4.06 -9.37
CA VAL A 127 4.82 -3.46 -10.69
C VAL A 127 3.77 -2.39 -10.93
N LEU A 128 4.20 -1.13 -10.95
CA LEU A 128 3.38 -0.01 -11.36
C LEU A 128 3.62 0.23 -12.86
N THR A 129 2.56 0.19 -13.66
CA THR A 129 2.63 0.48 -15.11
C THR A 129 2.01 1.85 -15.40
N PRO A 130 2.65 2.68 -16.25
CA PRO A 130 2.20 4.03 -16.52
C PRO A 130 0.86 4.02 -17.26
N ALA A 131 0.06 5.06 -17.04
CA ALA A 131 -1.16 5.26 -17.81
C ALA A 131 -0.84 5.55 -19.28
N ASN A 132 -1.68 5.05 -20.17
CA ASN A 132 -1.68 5.39 -21.59
C ASN A 132 -3.13 5.53 -22.08
N GLN A 133 -3.32 5.81 -23.38
CA GLN A 133 -4.64 6.03 -23.96
C GLN A 133 -5.63 4.87 -23.72
N ASN A 134 -5.12 3.65 -23.56
CA ASN A 134 -5.94 2.44 -23.45
C ASN A 134 -5.95 1.84 -22.05
N ASN A 135 -5.01 2.22 -21.18
CA ASN A 135 -4.82 1.59 -19.88
C ASN A 135 -4.62 2.64 -18.79
N PRO A 136 -5.36 2.58 -17.67
CA PRO A 136 -5.10 3.44 -16.54
C PRO A 136 -3.77 3.07 -15.85
N LEU A 137 -3.28 3.99 -15.01
CA LEU A 137 -2.18 3.69 -14.10
C LEU A 137 -2.57 2.50 -13.22
N LEU A 138 -1.77 1.45 -13.23
CA LEU A 138 -2.11 0.17 -12.60
C LEU A 138 -0.95 -0.37 -11.78
N LEU A 139 -1.22 -0.73 -10.53
CA LEU A 139 -0.29 -1.45 -9.66
C LEU A 139 -0.65 -2.94 -9.66
N VAL A 140 0.29 -3.78 -10.07
CA VAL A 140 0.21 -5.23 -9.91
C VAL A 140 0.97 -5.62 -8.65
N LEU A 141 0.29 -6.26 -7.71
CA LEU A 141 0.88 -6.89 -6.53
C LEU A 141 0.85 -8.39 -6.75
N LYS A 142 2.00 -9.05 -6.61
CA LYS A 142 2.07 -10.50 -6.46
C LYS A 142 2.69 -10.86 -5.12
N LEU A 143 2.14 -11.88 -4.51
CA LEU A 143 2.63 -12.48 -3.27
C LEU A 143 2.55 -13.99 -3.44
N ASP A 144 3.67 -14.69 -3.28
CA ASP A 144 3.75 -16.13 -3.44
C ASP A 144 4.53 -16.73 -2.27
N GLY A 145 3.95 -17.72 -1.59
CA GLY A 145 4.62 -18.39 -0.48
C GLY A 145 3.82 -19.56 0.09
N PRO A 146 4.23 -20.11 1.24
CA PRO A 146 3.59 -21.28 1.83
C PRO A 146 2.09 -21.03 2.06
N GLY A 147 1.26 -21.80 1.35
CA GLY A 147 -0.18 -21.75 1.54
C GLY A 147 -0.84 -20.42 1.21
N SER A 148 -0.16 -19.51 0.50
CA SER A 148 -0.80 -18.26 0.10
C SER A 148 -0.25 -17.72 -1.21
N HIS A 149 -1.18 -17.35 -2.09
CA HIS A 149 -0.91 -16.78 -3.39
C HIS A 149 -1.84 -15.61 -3.62
N ALA A 150 -1.30 -14.45 -3.96
CA ALA A 150 -2.08 -13.29 -4.37
C ALA A 150 -1.53 -12.73 -5.67
N ASN A 151 -2.42 -12.40 -6.58
CA ASN A 151 -2.12 -11.64 -7.79
C ASN A 151 -3.25 -10.63 -7.98
N LEU A 152 -2.97 -9.39 -7.59
CA LEU A 152 -3.93 -8.29 -7.54
C LEU A 152 -3.52 -7.19 -8.51
N ARG A 153 -4.52 -6.60 -9.16
CA ARG A 153 -4.42 -5.45 -10.05
C ARG A 153 -5.20 -4.31 -9.40
N LEU A 154 -4.48 -3.29 -8.96
CA LEU A 154 -4.96 -2.23 -8.10
C LEU A 154 -4.80 -0.89 -8.84
N PRO A 155 -5.88 -0.18 -9.19
CA PRO A 155 -5.80 1.19 -9.69
C PRO A 155 -5.46 2.13 -8.52
N PRO A 156 -4.24 2.68 -8.41
CA PRO A 156 -3.78 3.32 -7.17
C PRO A 156 -4.63 4.52 -6.75
N LEU A 157 -5.10 5.30 -7.73
CA LEU A 157 -5.94 6.47 -7.46
C LEU A 157 -7.34 6.07 -6.96
N ALA A 158 -7.92 5.01 -7.51
CA ALA A 158 -9.19 4.48 -7.01
C ALA A 158 -9.00 3.93 -5.59
N LEU A 159 -7.92 3.19 -5.34
CA LEU A 159 -7.58 2.64 -4.03
C LEU A 159 -7.40 3.74 -2.98
N ALA A 160 -6.70 4.82 -3.32
CA ALA A 160 -6.52 5.96 -2.42
C ALA A 160 -7.85 6.65 -2.07
N ARG A 161 -8.76 6.81 -3.05
CA ARG A 161 -10.10 7.37 -2.81
C ARG A 161 -10.93 6.45 -1.92
N TRP A 162 -10.92 5.15 -2.18
CA TRP A 162 -11.59 4.15 -1.35
C TRP A 162 -11.04 4.15 0.08
N TRP A 163 -9.72 4.21 0.25
CA TRP A 163 -9.13 4.32 1.57
C TRP A 163 -9.50 5.62 2.28
N GLY A 164 -9.66 6.73 1.54
CA GLY A 164 -10.19 7.96 2.10
C GLY A 164 -11.60 7.81 2.68
N GLN A 165 -12.44 6.96 2.08
CA GLN A 165 -13.80 6.67 2.58
C GLN A 165 -13.79 5.86 3.88
N LEU A 166 -12.80 4.97 4.09
CA LEU A 166 -12.61 4.26 5.36
C LEU A 166 -12.37 5.22 6.54
N VAL A 167 -11.86 6.41 6.26
CA VAL A 167 -11.46 7.40 7.27
C VAL A 167 -12.60 8.37 7.58
N ASP A 168 -13.72 8.31 6.84
CA ASP A 168 -14.90 9.14 7.08
C ASP A 168 -15.98 8.36 7.86
N PRO A 169 -16.17 8.63 9.17
CA PRO A 169 -17.12 7.89 10.01
C PRO A 169 -18.60 8.18 9.69
N GLN A 170 -18.92 9.09 8.78
CA GLN A 170 -20.30 9.57 8.54
C GLN A 170 -20.92 9.13 7.20
N GLY A 171 -20.26 8.30 6.38
CA GLY A 171 -20.70 8.10 4.98
C GLY A 171 -20.68 6.67 4.44
N GLN A 172 -21.89 6.12 4.24
CA GLN A 172 -22.24 4.95 3.41
C GLN A 172 -21.63 3.58 3.77
N PRO A 173 -22.29 2.46 3.39
CA PRO A 173 -21.71 1.13 3.52
C PRO A 173 -20.38 1.07 2.76
N LEU A 174 -19.36 0.51 3.39
CA LEU A 174 -18.04 0.38 2.78
C LEU A 174 -18.14 -0.43 1.47
N ALA A 175 -17.88 0.23 0.34
CA ALA A 175 -17.81 -0.45 -0.94
C ALA A 175 -16.63 -1.43 -0.97
N VAL A 176 -16.69 -2.44 -1.84
CA VAL A 176 -15.56 -3.37 -2.06
C VAL A 176 -14.34 -2.57 -2.55
N PRO A 177 -13.12 -2.84 -2.07
CA PRO A 177 -11.93 -2.15 -2.52
C PRO A 177 -11.78 -2.26 -4.05
N PRO A 178 -11.41 -1.16 -4.73
CA PRO A 178 -11.25 -1.18 -6.17
C PRO A 178 -10.04 -2.02 -6.55
N GLY A 179 -10.25 -2.94 -7.48
CA GLY A 179 -9.20 -3.81 -7.97
C GLY A 179 -9.76 -5.07 -8.57
N SER A 180 -8.89 -5.84 -9.20
CA SER A 180 -9.22 -7.17 -9.69
C SER A 180 -8.13 -8.17 -9.39
N GLY A 181 -8.47 -9.45 -9.43
CA GLY A 181 -7.52 -10.54 -9.28
C GLY A 181 -7.95 -11.56 -8.26
N ARG A 182 -6.99 -12.37 -7.83
CA ARG A 182 -7.22 -13.54 -6.99
C ARG A 182 -6.26 -13.49 -5.82
N ALA A 183 -6.76 -13.72 -4.62
CA ALA A 183 -5.94 -13.99 -3.45
C ALA A 183 -6.43 -15.28 -2.79
N GLN A 184 -5.51 -16.16 -2.41
CA GLN A 184 -5.75 -17.40 -1.70
C GLN A 184 -4.86 -17.36 -0.47
N PHE A 185 -5.44 -17.62 0.68
CA PHE A 185 -4.73 -17.70 1.94
C PHE A 185 -5.25 -18.91 2.70
N ASP A 186 -4.36 -19.81 3.08
CA ASP A 186 -4.70 -20.96 3.93
C ASP A 186 -5.17 -20.50 5.30
N THR A 187 -4.57 -19.45 5.84
CA THR A 187 -4.98 -18.83 7.10
C THR A 187 -4.85 -17.30 7.07
N ILE A 188 -5.83 -16.62 7.67
CA ILE A 188 -5.79 -15.18 7.94
C ILE A 188 -6.15 -14.91 9.39
N ASP A 189 -5.24 -14.24 10.09
CA ASP A 189 -5.44 -13.72 11.43
C ASP A 189 -5.51 -12.19 11.39
N VAL A 190 -6.71 -11.62 11.57
CA VAL A 190 -6.89 -10.17 11.63
C VAL A 190 -7.84 -9.81 12.76
N GLY A 191 -7.38 -8.99 13.71
CA GLY A 191 -8.22 -8.44 14.78
C GLY A 191 -8.85 -9.49 15.71
N GLY A 192 -8.20 -10.64 15.89
CA GLY A 192 -8.72 -11.76 16.70
C GLY A 192 -9.64 -12.72 15.95
N VAL A 193 -9.85 -12.53 14.64
CA VAL A 193 -10.59 -13.47 13.78
C VAL A 193 -9.58 -14.35 13.04
N HIS A 194 -9.73 -15.67 13.19
CA HIS A 194 -8.99 -16.69 12.45
C HIS A 194 -9.88 -17.22 11.31
N ILE A 195 -9.41 -17.12 10.07
CA ILE A 195 -10.11 -17.59 8.87
C ILE A 195 -9.25 -18.59 8.14
N GLU A 196 -9.76 -19.80 7.94
CA GLU A 196 -9.10 -20.84 7.15
C GLU A 196 -9.60 -20.82 5.68
N GLY A 197 -8.69 -21.03 4.73
CA GLY A 197 -9.00 -21.25 3.32
C GLY A 197 -9.68 -20.09 2.61
N LEU A 198 -9.30 -18.84 2.90
CA LEU A 198 -9.92 -17.68 2.28
C LEU A 198 -9.46 -17.52 0.82
N THR A 199 -10.40 -17.63 -0.11
CA THR A 199 -10.20 -17.19 -1.50
C THR A 199 -10.98 -15.92 -1.76
N MET A 200 -10.27 -14.84 -2.08
CA MET A 200 -10.85 -13.58 -2.52
C MET A 200 -10.69 -13.43 -4.03
N GLN A 201 -11.79 -13.07 -4.69
CA GLN A 201 -11.80 -12.65 -6.09
C GLN A 201 -12.40 -11.25 -6.15
N ALA A 202 -11.75 -10.35 -6.88
CA ALA A 202 -12.22 -8.99 -7.10
C ALA A 202 -12.26 -8.69 -8.61
N GLY A 203 -13.15 -7.77 -9.02
CA GLY A 203 -13.31 -7.32 -10.40
C GLY A 203 -14.47 -7.97 -11.15
N ASP A 204 -14.51 -7.78 -12.48
CA ASP A 204 -15.63 -8.17 -13.36
C ASP A 204 -15.94 -9.69 -13.41
N GLY A 205 -15.13 -10.51 -12.74
CA GLY A 205 -15.32 -11.95 -12.58
C GLY A 205 -15.98 -12.37 -11.26
N VAL A 206 -16.38 -11.43 -10.40
CA VAL A 206 -17.16 -11.74 -9.19
C VAL A 206 -18.58 -12.16 -9.62
N PRO A 207 -19.03 -13.39 -9.32
CA PRO A 207 -20.43 -13.77 -9.55
C PRO A 207 -21.34 -12.76 -8.86
N ALA A 208 -22.37 -12.28 -9.56
CA ALA A 208 -23.36 -11.38 -8.97
C ALA A 208 -23.84 -11.94 -7.62
N ALA A 209 -23.84 -11.11 -6.58
CA ALA A 209 -24.29 -11.52 -5.26
C ALA A 209 -25.69 -12.13 -5.37
N VAL A 210 -25.82 -13.41 -5.03
CA VAL A 210 -27.12 -14.08 -4.96
C VAL A 210 -27.86 -13.45 -3.80
N GLY A 211 -28.82 -12.57 -4.10
CA GLY A 211 -29.71 -12.00 -3.09
C GLY A 211 -30.55 -13.12 -2.50
N THR A 212 -30.17 -13.62 -1.33
CA THR A 212 -31.11 -14.36 -0.47
C THR A 212 -32.08 -13.33 0.09
N SER A 213 -33.17 -13.08 -0.63
CA SER A 213 -34.37 -12.51 -0.05
C SER A 213 -34.91 -13.53 0.95
N ALA A 214 -34.53 -13.38 2.22
CA ALA A 214 -35.27 -14.04 3.29
C ALA A 214 -36.66 -13.40 3.33
N THR A 215 -37.67 -14.14 2.88
CA THR A 215 -39.07 -13.75 3.00
C THR A 215 -39.40 -13.55 4.49
N PRO A 216 -39.88 -12.37 4.91
CA PRO A 216 -40.23 -12.15 6.32
C PRO A 216 -41.31 -13.14 6.77
N ALA A 217 -41.10 -13.78 7.91
CA ALA A 217 -42.09 -14.66 8.53
C ALA A 217 -43.34 -13.84 8.92
N VAL A 218 -44.51 -14.30 8.48
CA VAL A 218 -45.81 -13.71 8.84
C VAL A 218 -46.03 -13.93 10.35
N PRO A 219 -46.34 -12.88 11.14
CA PRO A 219 -46.63 -13.05 12.55
C PRO A 219 -47.94 -13.82 12.74
N VAL A 220 -47.87 -14.92 13.49
CA VAL A 220 -49.03 -15.66 13.98
C VAL A 220 -49.79 -14.78 14.98
N ALA A 221 -51.04 -14.48 14.66
CA ALA A 221 -51.96 -13.85 15.60
C ALA A 221 -52.40 -14.88 16.65
N SER A 222 -52.07 -14.63 17.92
CA SER A 222 -52.63 -15.37 19.05
C SER A 222 -54.09 -14.97 19.27
N LYS A 223 -54.95 -15.97 19.44
CA LYS A 223 -56.38 -15.87 19.76
C LYS A 223 -56.59 -15.77 21.28
#